data_AF-A0A5R9C077-F1
#
_entry.id   AF-A0A5R9C077-F1
#
_cell.length_a   1.000
_cell.length_b   1.000
_cell.length_c   1.000
_cell.angle_alpha   90.00
_cell.angle_beta   90.00
_cell.angle_gamma   90.00
#
_symmetry.space_group_name_H-M   'P 1'
#
loop_
_entity.id
_entity.type
_entity.pdbx_description
1 polymer ?
#
loop_
_entity_poly.entity_id
_entity_poly.type
_entity_poly.pdbx_seq_one_letter_code
_entity_poly.pdbx_strand_id
1 'polypeptide(L)'
;MNTTEFGTSKNVLYDGIYKAVPVTIDSENVAAVDGKKVMPAGTLIKGASASVFTDREQNVVATTGASGDIDGILLYDVDVTDGDAPGSCVYHATVWADKVEATISANVRSKLNQITFVQG
;
A
#
# COMPACT_ATOMS: atom_id res chain seq x y z
N MET A 1 -6.93 -19.21 23.34
CA MET A 1 -6.12 -18.12 22.75
C MET A 1 -5.66 -18.62 21.40
N ASN A 2 -6.41 -18.33 20.34
CA ASN A 2 -6.05 -18.72 18.98
C ASN A 2 -5.34 -17.53 18.33
N THR A 3 -4.02 -17.55 18.37
CA THR A 3 -3.19 -16.66 17.56
C THR A 3 -3.34 -17.12 16.11
N THR A 4 -4.12 -16.40 15.31
CA THR A 4 -4.01 -16.48 13.86
C THR A 4 -2.71 -15.81 13.46
N GLU A 5 -1.69 -16.62 13.19
CA GLU A 5 -0.46 -16.20 12.53
C GLU A 5 -0.83 -15.66 11.13
N PHE A 6 -0.86 -14.34 10.98
CA PHE A 6 -0.82 -13.72 9.65
C PHE A 6 0.55 -14.06 9.04
N GLY A 7 0.53 -15.01 8.12
CA GLY A 7 1.72 -15.60 7.51
C GLY A 7 2.60 -14.56 6.86
N THR A 8 3.81 -14.41 7.42
CA THR A 8 4.94 -13.58 6.96
C THR A 8 4.57 -12.12 6.75
N SER A 9 5.06 -11.26 7.64
CA SER A 9 5.34 -9.86 7.31
C SER A 9 6.04 -9.84 5.95
N LYS A 10 5.29 -9.52 4.88
CA LYS A 10 5.87 -9.21 3.58
C LYS A 10 6.73 -7.99 3.84
N ASN A 11 8.02 -8.23 4.08
CA ASN A 11 9.01 -7.18 4.11
C ASN A 11 9.16 -6.69 2.68
N VAL A 12 8.25 -5.80 2.29
CA VAL A 12 8.32 -5.07 1.03
C VAL A 12 9.55 -4.18 1.01
N LEU A 13 10.05 -3.79 2.19
CA LEU A 13 11.25 -2.97 2.33
C LEU A 13 12.52 -3.83 2.17
N TYR A 14 13.37 -3.38 1.26
CA TYR A 14 14.73 -3.87 1.08
C TYR A 14 15.68 -3.25 2.12
N ASP A 15 15.47 -1.98 2.47
CA ASP A 15 16.29 -1.24 3.42
C ASP A 15 15.44 -0.68 4.58
N GLY A 16 16.05 -0.54 5.76
CA GLY A 16 15.36 -0.04 6.96
C GLY A 16 15.07 1.46 6.92
N ILE A 17 15.62 2.21 5.96
CA ILE A 17 15.34 3.63 5.79
C ILE A 17 14.10 3.80 4.91
N TYR A 18 12.99 4.14 5.56
CA TYR A 18 11.75 4.49 4.88
C TYR A 18 11.07 5.70 5.50
N LYS A 19 10.24 6.38 4.70
CA LYS A 19 9.29 7.38 5.17
C LYS A 19 7.90 6.95 4.76
N ALA A 20 7.01 6.91 5.74
CA ALA A 20 5.61 6.59 5.57
C ALA A 20 4.72 7.66 6.22
N VAL A 21 3.52 7.80 5.70
CA VAL A 21 2.45 8.65 6.24
C VAL A 21 1.30 7.74 6.68
N PRO A 22 0.71 7.96 7.86
CA PRO A 22 -0.52 7.27 8.24
C PRO A 22 -1.66 7.73 7.33
N VAL A 23 -2.44 6.78 6.83
CA VAL A 23 -3.60 7.03 5.95
C VAL A 23 -4.76 6.14 6.38
N THR A 24 -6.00 6.55 6.12
CA THR A 24 -7.18 5.72 6.41
C THR A 24 -7.54 4.93 5.16
N ILE A 25 -7.62 3.61 5.25
CA ILE A 25 -8.01 2.75 4.12
C ILE A 25 -9.53 2.66 4.06
N ASP A 26 -10.06 2.92 2.86
CA ASP A 26 -11.48 2.76 2.56
C ASP A 26 -11.87 1.28 2.51
N SER A 27 -12.72 0.85 3.44
CA SER A 27 -13.22 -0.52 3.52
C SER A 27 -14.20 -0.88 2.39
N GLU A 28 -14.83 0.08 1.72
CA GLU A 28 -15.78 -0.17 0.63
C GLU A 28 -15.10 -0.71 -0.63
N ASN A 29 -13.86 -0.27 -0.87
CA ASN A 29 -13.09 -0.60 -2.07
C ASN A 29 -12.14 -1.79 -1.89
N VAL A 30 -12.22 -2.51 -0.77
CA VAL A 30 -11.42 -3.73 -0.53
C VAL A 30 -12.22 -4.97 -0.82
N ALA A 31 -11.73 -5.76 -1.77
CA ALA A 31 -12.31 -7.06 -2.07
C ALA A 31 -12.17 -7.99 -0.85
N ALA A 32 -13.29 -8.55 -0.39
CA ALA A 32 -13.28 -9.55 0.65
C ALA A 32 -12.70 -10.86 0.09
N VAL A 33 -11.63 -11.35 0.69
CA VAL A 33 -11.08 -12.67 0.43
C VAL A 33 -11.41 -13.52 1.65
N ASP A 34 -12.17 -14.59 1.45
CA ASP A 34 -12.56 -15.53 2.52
C ASP A 34 -13.36 -14.89 3.68
N GLY A 35 -14.21 -13.89 3.38
CA GLY A 35 -15.02 -13.20 4.38
C GLY A 35 -14.27 -12.14 5.21
N LYS A 36 -12.98 -11.94 4.93
CA LYS A 36 -12.17 -10.85 5.49
C LYS A 36 -11.77 -9.87 4.41
N LYS A 37 -11.88 -8.58 4.69
CA LYS A 37 -11.38 -7.54 3.79
C LYS A 37 -9.98 -7.17 4.26
N VAL A 38 -8.96 -7.76 3.64
CA VAL A 38 -7.57 -7.45 3.97
C VAL A 38 -6.90 -6.86 2.74
N MET A 39 -6.41 -5.63 2.86
CA MET A 39 -5.50 -5.07 1.84
C MET A 39 -4.09 -5.63 2.10
N PRO A 40 -3.49 -6.34 1.14
CA PRO A 40 -2.17 -6.91 1.36
C PRO A 40 -1.06 -5.86 1.32
N ALA A 41 0.01 -6.09 2.09
CA ALA A 41 1.23 -5.31 2.02
C ALA A 41 1.84 -5.37 0.60
N GLY A 42 2.40 -4.25 0.14
CA GLY A 42 2.90 -4.08 -1.22
C GLY A 42 1.87 -3.55 -2.22
N THR A 43 0.62 -3.40 -1.83
CA THR A 43 -0.41 -2.80 -2.70
C THR A 43 -0.10 -1.33 -2.94
N LEU A 44 -0.17 -0.91 -4.20
CA LEU A 44 -0.11 0.50 -4.58
C LEU A 44 -1.42 1.19 -4.16
N ILE A 45 -1.30 2.34 -3.50
CA ILE A 45 -2.45 3.08 -2.97
C ILE A 45 -2.47 4.52 -3.48
N LYS A 46 -3.68 5.07 -3.55
CA LYS A 46 -3.96 6.46 -3.89
C LYS A 46 -5.10 6.99 -3.02
N GLY A 47 -5.17 8.30 -2.82
CA GLY A 47 -6.36 8.92 -2.24
C GLY A 47 -7.57 8.77 -3.17
N ALA A 48 -8.75 8.64 -2.57
CA ALA A 48 -10.00 8.41 -3.30
C ALA A 48 -10.38 9.59 -4.22
N SER A 49 -10.10 10.82 -3.80
CA SER A 49 -10.49 12.07 -4.49
C SER A 49 -9.29 12.92 -4.91
N ALA A 50 -8.25 13.00 -4.09
CA ALA A 50 -7.01 13.74 -4.34
C ALA A 50 -5.78 12.95 -3.84
N SER A 51 -4.57 13.47 -4.02
CA SER A 51 -3.38 12.86 -3.40
C SER A 51 -3.42 12.97 -1.87
N VAL A 52 -3.04 11.92 -1.14
CA VAL A 52 -2.98 11.90 0.35
C VAL A 52 -2.08 12.97 0.96
N PHE A 53 -1.19 13.54 0.14
CA PHE A 53 -0.30 14.64 0.53
C PHE A 53 -1.00 16.01 0.51
N THR A 54 -2.03 16.16 -0.32
CA THR A 54 -2.85 17.37 -0.44
C THR A 54 -3.98 17.36 0.59
N ASP A 55 -4.64 16.21 0.74
CA ASP A 55 -5.69 15.99 1.72
C ASP A 55 -5.35 14.74 2.53
N ARG A 56 -5.11 14.91 3.83
CA ARG A 56 -4.72 13.84 4.75
C ARG A 56 -5.90 13.14 5.42
N GLU A 57 -7.11 13.68 5.29
CA GLU A 57 -8.31 13.12 5.92
C GLU A 57 -9.09 12.22 4.95
N GLN A 58 -8.78 12.27 3.66
CA GLN A 58 -9.41 11.41 2.67
C GLN A 58 -9.02 9.94 2.85
N ASN A 59 -9.96 9.06 2.50
CA ASN A 59 -9.73 7.63 2.48
C ASN A 59 -8.85 7.25 1.27
N VAL A 60 -8.04 6.21 1.44
CA VAL A 60 -7.20 5.65 0.38
C VAL A 60 -7.80 4.38 -0.19
N VAL A 61 -7.60 4.21 -1.50
CA VAL A 61 -8.04 3.05 -2.27
C VAL A 61 -6.85 2.39 -2.96
N ALA A 62 -6.96 1.09 -3.22
CA ALA A 62 -5.97 0.36 -3.99
C ALA A 62 -6.01 0.83 -5.47
N THR A 63 -4.84 0.88 -6.10
CA THR A 63 -4.69 1.27 -7.51
C THR A 63 -3.66 0.38 -8.18
N THR A 64 -3.79 0.14 -9.48
CA THR A 64 -2.74 -0.55 -10.28
C THR A 64 -1.68 0.42 -10.78
N GLY A 65 -1.83 1.72 -10.48
CA GLY A 65 -0.90 2.75 -10.91
C GLY A 65 -0.89 3.05 -12.41
N ALA A 66 -1.84 2.49 -13.17
CA ALA A 66 -1.98 2.72 -14.59
C ALA A 66 -2.20 4.22 -14.93
N SER A 67 -2.96 4.94 -14.09
CA SER A 67 -3.29 6.35 -14.29
C SER A 67 -2.22 7.34 -13.83
N GLY A 68 -1.16 6.88 -13.14
CA GLY A 68 -0.18 7.78 -12.51
C GLY A 68 -0.70 8.50 -11.25
N ASP A 69 -1.92 8.20 -10.80
CA ASP A 69 -2.45 8.64 -9.52
C ASP A 69 -2.05 7.61 -8.46
N ILE A 70 -0.82 7.71 -7.98
CA ILE A 70 -0.26 6.82 -6.96
C ILE A 70 0.41 7.70 -5.93
N ASP A 71 0.06 7.48 -4.67
CA ASP A 71 0.62 8.22 -3.55
C ASP A 71 1.68 7.42 -2.79
N GLY A 72 1.61 6.09 -2.84
CA GLY A 72 2.60 5.24 -2.20
C GLY A 72 2.25 3.76 -2.22
N ILE A 73 2.95 3.02 -1.38
CA ILE A 73 2.84 1.56 -1.23
C ILE A 73 2.43 1.25 0.21
N LEU A 74 1.52 0.31 0.39
CA LEU A 74 1.10 -0.13 1.72
C LEU A 74 2.19 -0.97 2.41
N LEU A 75 2.56 -0.59 3.63
CA LEU A 75 3.65 -1.24 4.38
C LEU A 75 3.29 -2.62 4.95
N TYR A 76 2.08 -2.76 5.49
CA TYR A 76 1.61 -3.94 6.20
C TYR A 76 0.21 -4.33 5.73
N ASP A 77 -0.15 -5.59 5.93
CA ASP A 77 -1.51 -6.05 5.64
C ASP A 77 -2.48 -5.36 6.61
N VAL A 78 -3.51 -4.71 6.05
CA VAL A 78 -4.51 -3.99 6.83
C VAL A 78 -5.84 -4.70 6.73
N ASP A 79 -6.36 -5.15 7.86
CA ASP A 79 -7.69 -5.73 7.99
C ASP A 79 -8.73 -4.62 8.16
N VAL A 80 -9.59 -4.45 7.17
CA VAL A 80 -10.73 -3.53 7.13
C VAL A 80 -12.07 -4.30 7.17
N THR A 81 -12.09 -5.51 7.74
CA THR A 81 -13.29 -6.35 7.84
C THR A 81 -14.40 -5.67 8.66
N ASP A 82 -14.03 -4.95 9.72
CA ASP A 82 -14.97 -4.27 10.64
C ASP A 82 -15.18 -2.77 10.30
N GLY A 83 -14.65 -2.28 9.18
CA GLY A 83 -14.77 -0.89 8.75
C GLY A 83 -13.42 -0.27 8.38
N ASP A 84 -13.42 1.06 8.22
CA ASP A 84 -12.22 1.81 7.82
C ASP A 84 -11.11 1.66 8.86
N ALA A 85 -9.91 1.33 8.39
CA ALA A 85 -8.76 1.07 9.26
C ALA A 85 -7.54 1.92 8.88
N PRO A 86 -6.72 2.33 9.86
CA PRO A 86 -5.49 3.03 9.58
C PRO A 86 -4.46 2.09 8.93
N GLY A 87 -3.88 2.55 7.83
CA GLY A 87 -2.74 1.96 7.14
C GLY A 87 -1.52 2.89 7.14
N SER A 88 -0.39 2.38 6.65
CA SER A 88 0.81 3.19 6.46
C SER A 88 1.23 3.20 5.00
N CYS A 89 1.15 4.40 4.42
CA CYS A 89 1.53 4.69 3.05
C CYS A 89 3.01 5.05 2.98
N VAL A 90 3.82 4.17 2.42
CA VAL A 90 5.25 4.39 2.17
C VAL A 90 5.41 5.17 0.87
N TYR A 91 6.08 6.31 0.94
CA TYR A 91 6.34 7.18 -0.20
C TYR A 91 7.82 7.33 -0.54
N HIS A 92 8.69 6.93 0.39
CA HIS A 92 10.13 6.88 0.19
C HIS A 92 10.65 5.61 0.87
N ALA A 93 11.18 4.68 0.10
CA ALA A 93 11.83 3.48 0.58
C ALA A 93 12.61 2.81 -0.56
N THR A 94 13.47 1.86 -0.22
CA THR A 94 13.90 0.85 -1.20
C THR A 94 13.03 -0.37 -1.01
N VAL A 95 12.33 -0.82 -2.05
CA VAL A 95 11.40 -1.95 -1.99
C VAL A 95 11.72 -3.01 -3.03
N TRP A 96 11.38 -4.26 -2.72
CA TRP A 96 11.48 -5.36 -3.67
C TRP A 96 10.36 -5.24 -4.71
N ALA A 97 10.73 -5.08 -5.99
CA ALA A 97 9.76 -4.99 -7.08
C ALA A 97 8.83 -6.22 -7.10
N ASP A 98 9.41 -7.41 -6.90
CA ASP A 98 8.73 -8.70 -6.93
C ASP A 98 7.70 -8.90 -5.80
N LYS A 99 7.75 -8.06 -4.76
CA LYS A 99 6.82 -8.11 -3.61
C LYS A 99 5.71 -7.07 -3.67
N VAL A 100 5.85 -6.04 -4.50
CA VAL A 100 4.88 -4.95 -4.68
C VAL A 100 3.90 -5.34 -5.78
N GLU A 101 4.40 -5.53 -6.99
CA GLU A 101 3.61 -5.79 -8.20
C GLU A 101 4.52 -6.50 -9.20
N ALA A 102 4.01 -7.55 -9.86
CA ALA A 102 4.81 -8.32 -10.82
C ALA A 102 5.30 -7.48 -12.01
N THR A 103 4.68 -6.33 -12.29
CA THR A 103 5.12 -5.39 -13.32
C THR A 103 4.92 -3.95 -12.85
N ILE A 104 6.00 -3.32 -12.40
CA ILE A 104 6.00 -1.89 -12.06
C ILE A 104 5.92 -1.06 -13.35
N SER A 105 4.78 -0.41 -13.58
CA SER A 105 4.58 0.45 -14.74
C SER A 105 5.48 1.69 -14.70
N ALA A 106 5.77 2.28 -15.87
CA ALA A 106 6.60 3.49 -15.96
C ALA A 106 6.00 4.68 -15.18
N ASN A 107 4.68 4.77 -15.10
CA ASN A 107 3.96 5.78 -14.32
C ASN A 107 4.26 5.65 -12.82
N VAL A 108 4.30 4.42 -12.30
CA VAL A 108 4.65 4.12 -10.91
C VAL A 108 6.07 4.60 -10.63
N ARG A 109 7.04 4.29 -11.50
CA ARG A 109 8.44 4.74 -11.35
C ARG A 109 8.57 6.26 -11.43
N SER A 110 7.77 6.91 -12.28
CA SER A 110 7.81 8.36 -12.45
C SER A 110 7.22 9.11 -11.26
N LYS A 111 6.16 8.59 -10.64
CA LYS A 111 5.49 9.21 -9.49
C LYS A 111 6.16 8.86 -8.17
N LEU A 112 6.57 7.62 -8.00
CA LEU A 112 7.35 7.14 -6.86
C LEU A 112 8.84 7.27 -7.15
N ASN A 113 9.27 8.46 -7.58
CA ASN A 113 10.69 8.76 -7.84
C ASN A 113 11.57 8.68 -6.58
N GLN A 114 10.96 8.74 -5.39
CA GLN A 114 11.60 8.52 -4.11
C GLN A 114 11.63 7.05 -3.68
N ILE A 115 10.98 6.16 -4.42
CA ILE A 115 10.99 4.72 -4.14
C ILE A 115 11.94 4.02 -5.11
N THR A 116 12.93 3.35 -4.57
CA THR A 116 13.87 2.55 -5.36
C THR A 116 13.38 1.12 -5.41
N PHE A 117 13.04 0.64 -6.61
CA PHE A 117 12.63 -0.74 -6.84
C PHE A 117 13.86 -1.60 -7.15
N VAL A 118 14.15 -2.58 -6.30
CA VAL A 118 15.22 -3.55 -6.48
C VAL A 118 14.58 -4.89 -6.89
N GLN A 119 15.10 -5.52 -7.94
CA GLN A 119 14.72 -6.89 -8.32
C GLN A 119 15.62 -7.89 -7.60
N GLY A 120 15.03 -8.98 -7.11
CA GLY A 120 15.70 -10.05 -6.35
C GLY A 120 15.56 -11.41 -6.97
#